data_AF-A0A2K5HKM8-F1
#
_entry.id   AF-A0A2K5HKM8-F1
#
_cell.length_a   1.000
_cell.length_b   1.000
_cell.length_c   1.000
_cell.angle_alpha   90.00
_cell.angle_beta   90.00
_cell.angle_gamma   90.00
#
_symmetry.space_group_name_H-M   'P 1'
#
loop_
_entity.id
_entity.type
_entity.pdbx_description
1 polymer ?
#
loop_
_entity_poly.entity_id
_entity_poly.type
_entity_poly.pdbx_seq_one_letter_code
_entity_poly.pdbx_strand_id
1 'polypeptide(L)'
;MQANADQVERDILETQKRLQQDRLHSEQSQALQHQQETGRSLKEAEVLLKDLFLDVDKARRLKHPQAEEIEKDIKQLHERVTQECAEYRALYEKMALPPDGRLGTCARAETEAGLRRPVRAGHGGAGAADRRAQHTAEGDRGLRAAAAEPCGAGCSHHPEPIPRPTGSDRVAAGGLYTHLQGCTRQLNVLAEQQRHILQQDWSDLMADPAGVRREYEHFKQHELLSQEQSVNQLEDDGERMVELRHPAVGPIQAHQEALKMEWQNFLNLCICQETQLQHVEDYRR
;
A
#
# COMPACT_ATOMS: atom_id res chain seq x y z
N MET A 1 -1.28 -6.58 -31.03
CA MET A 1 -0.51 -7.63 -30.34
C MET A 1 1.02 -7.46 -30.39
N GLN A 2 1.76 -7.91 -31.42
CA GLN A 2 3.25 -7.98 -31.31
C GLN A 2 3.95 -6.65 -31.01
N ALA A 3 3.60 -5.57 -31.72
CA ALA A 3 4.18 -4.24 -31.45
C ALA A 3 3.91 -3.72 -30.03
N ASN A 4 2.77 -4.09 -29.44
CA ASN A 4 2.42 -3.73 -28.06
C ASN A 4 3.26 -4.55 -27.07
N ALA A 5 3.47 -5.84 -27.34
CA ALA A 5 4.35 -6.68 -26.53
C ALA A 5 5.80 -6.16 -26.56
N ASP A 6 6.31 -5.82 -27.75
CA ASP A 6 7.66 -5.23 -27.89
C ASP A 6 7.78 -3.88 -27.16
N GLN A 7 6.71 -3.08 -27.14
CA GLN A 7 6.68 -1.81 -26.40
C GLN A 7 6.74 -2.04 -24.89
N VAL A 8 5.92 -2.94 -24.35
CA VAL A 8 5.94 -3.28 -22.93
C VAL A 8 7.31 -3.83 -22.52
N GLU A 9 7.97 -4.64 -23.36
CA GLU A 9 9.33 -5.10 -23.08
C GLU A 9 10.35 -3.96 -23.01
N ARG A 10 10.25 -2.97 -23.92
CA ARG A 10 11.10 -1.77 -23.87
C ARG A 10 10.85 -0.98 -22.59
N ASP A 11 9.59 -0.78 -22.21
CA ASP A 11 9.20 -0.03 -21.02
C ASP A 11 9.68 -0.70 -19.73
N ILE A 12 9.66 -2.04 -19.67
CA ILE A 12 10.25 -2.83 -18.58
C ILE A 12 11.75 -2.58 -18.49
N LEU A 13 12.49 -2.73 -19.59
CA LEU A 13 13.96 -2.58 -19.59
C LEU A 13 14.39 -1.15 -19.24
N GLU A 14 13.67 -0.16 -19.73
CA GLU A 14 13.92 1.25 -19.40
C GLU A 14 13.63 1.54 -17.92
N THR A 15 12.53 0.99 -17.39
CA THR A 15 12.18 1.09 -15.96
C THR A 15 13.24 0.45 -15.08
N GLN A 16 13.68 -0.77 -15.41
CA GLN A 16 14.76 -1.47 -14.69
C GLN A 16 16.04 -0.63 -14.62
N LYS A 17 16.45 -0.07 -15.76
CA LYS A 17 17.65 0.77 -15.85
C LYS A 17 17.54 2.02 -14.99
N ARG A 18 16.40 2.72 -15.05
CA ARG A 18 16.14 3.94 -14.27
C ARG A 18 16.06 3.65 -12.77
N LEU A 19 15.38 2.57 -12.38
CA LEU A 19 15.32 2.11 -10.99
C LEU A 19 16.71 1.76 -10.46
N GLN A 20 17.55 1.08 -11.25
CA GLN A 20 18.92 0.76 -10.85
C GLN A 20 19.79 2.02 -10.69
N GLN A 21 19.65 3.00 -11.59
CA GLN A 21 20.36 4.29 -11.46
C GLN A 21 19.94 5.02 -10.18
N ASP A 22 18.64 5.07 -9.89
CA ASP A 22 18.13 5.72 -8.69
C ASP A 22 18.49 4.94 -7.41
N ARG A 23 18.66 3.61 -7.45
CA ARG A 23 19.27 2.84 -6.34
C ARG A 23 20.69 3.32 -6.05
N LEU A 24 21.53 3.45 -7.07
CA LEU A 24 22.91 3.89 -6.92
C LEU A 24 23.00 5.34 -6.43
N HIS A 25 22.13 6.22 -6.91
CA HIS A 25 22.05 7.60 -6.41
C HIS A 25 21.57 7.66 -4.96
N SER A 26 20.62 6.81 -4.56
CA SER A 26 20.19 6.69 -3.16
C SER A 26 21.35 6.29 -2.24
N GLU A 27 22.17 5.33 -2.66
CA GLU A 27 23.36 4.88 -1.91
C GLU A 27 24.42 5.99 -1.82
N GLN A 28 24.52 6.84 -2.84
CA GLN A 28 25.43 7.97 -2.90
C GLN A 28 24.86 9.27 -2.28
N SER A 29 23.69 9.20 -1.63
CA SER A 29 22.98 10.34 -1.02
C SER A 29 22.67 11.48 -2.02
N GLN A 30 22.40 11.12 -3.28
CA GLN A 30 21.98 12.05 -4.33
C GLN A 30 20.46 12.02 -4.52
N ALA A 31 19.90 13.09 -5.09
CA ALA A 31 18.46 13.20 -5.32
C ALA A 31 17.98 12.24 -6.40
N LEU A 32 16.87 11.54 -6.14
CA LEU A 32 16.22 10.66 -7.10
C LEU A 32 15.47 11.48 -8.15
N GLN A 33 15.74 11.25 -9.43
CA GLN A 33 15.20 12.08 -10.51
C GLN A 33 14.18 11.34 -11.38
N HIS A 34 14.19 10.00 -11.37
CA HIS A 34 13.45 9.22 -12.35
C HIS A 34 12.09 8.71 -11.85
N GLN A 35 11.64 9.11 -10.66
CA GLN A 35 10.38 8.65 -10.07
C GLN A 35 9.17 8.89 -10.99
N GLN A 36 9.00 10.12 -11.48
CA GLN A 36 7.84 10.49 -12.30
C GLN A 36 7.85 9.80 -13.67
N GLU A 37 9.02 9.71 -14.29
CA GLU A 37 9.17 9.07 -15.60
C GLU A 37 8.99 7.56 -15.52
N THR A 38 9.53 6.92 -14.47
CA THR A 38 9.37 5.49 -14.21
C THR A 38 7.90 5.16 -13.90
N GLY A 39 7.22 5.98 -13.10
CA GLY A 39 5.80 5.81 -12.84
C GLY A 39 4.93 5.95 -14.11
N ARG A 40 5.29 6.85 -15.03
CA ARG A 40 4.61 7.00 -16.32
C ARG A 40 4.81 5.77 -17.20
N SER A 41 6.04 5.31 -17.38
CA SER A 41 6.37 4.11 -18.18
C SER A 41 5.67 2.85 -17.64
N LEU A 42 5.63 2.67 -16.31
CA LEU A 42 4.90 1.55 -15.69
C LEU A 42 3.39 1.61 -15.95
N LYS A 43 2.80 2.82 -15.90
CA LYS A 43 1.37 3.01 -16.17
C LYS A 43 1.02 2.74 -17.64
N GLU A 44 1.88 3.18 -18.57
CA GLU A 44 1.73 2.90 -20.00
C GLU A 44 1.85 1.40 -20.29
N ALA A 45 2.83 0.72 -19.68
CA ALA A 45 2.99 -0.72 -19.75
C ALA A 45 1.76 -1.48 -19.21
N GLU A 46 1.14 -1.01 -18.11
CA GLU A 46 -0.08 -1.62 -17.54
C GLU A 46 -1.29 -1.51 -18.49
N VAL A 47 -1.43 -0.37 -19.17
CA VAL A 47 -2.52 -0.16 -20.15
C VAL A 47 -2.31 -1.08 -21.37
N LEU A 48 -1.11 -1.10 -21.94
CA LEU A 48 -0.79 -1.96 -23.08
C LEU A 48 -0.96 -3.44 -22.75
N LEU A 49 -0.67 -3.83 -21.51
CA LEU A 49 -0.84 -5.20 -21.05
C LEU A 49 -2.32 -5.61 -20.97
N LYS A 50 -3.21 -4.70 -20.56
CA LYS A 50 -4.67 -4.95 -20.60
C LYS A 50 -5.14 -5.19 -22.04
N ASP A 51 -4.66 -4.38 -22.98
CA ASP A 51 -4.98 -4.56 -24.40
C ASP A 51 -4.46 -5.90 -24.95
N LEU A 52 -3.26 -6.32 -24.52
CA LEU A 52 -2.68 -7.62 -24.88
C LEU A 52 -3.52 -8.80 -24.35
N PHE A 53 -4.05 -8.72 -23.13
CA PHE A 53 -4.97 -9.74 -22.61
C PHE A 53 -6.28 -9.82 -23.40
N LEU A 54 -6.84 -8.67 -23.80
CA LEU A 54 -8.03 -8.63 -24.67
C LEU A 54 -7.74 -9.24 -26.06
N ASP A 55 -6.57 -8.93 -26.63
CA ASP A 55 -6.09 -9.49 -27.89
C ASP A 55 -5.93 -11.04 -27.80
N VAL A 56 -5.43 -11.57 -26.68
CA VAL A 56 -5.33 -13.03 -26.41
C VAL A 56 -6.70 -13.68 -26.28
N ASP A 57 -7.61 -13.08 -25.53
CA ASP A 57 -8.96 -13.62 -25.38
C ASP A 57 -9.68 -13.69 -26.73
N LYS A 58 -9.46 -12.70 -27.59
CA LYS A 58 -9.96 -12.69 -28.97
C LYS A 58 -9.31 -13.79 -29.81
N ALA A 59 -7.97 -13.94 -29.74
CA ALA A 59 -7.26 -15.01 -30.45
C ALA A 59 -7.73 -16.41 -30.02
N ARG A 60 -8.02 -16.60 -28.73
CA ARG A 60 -8.55 -17.86 -28.18
C ARG A 60 -9.97 -18.15 -28.68
N ARG A 61 -10.84 -17.15 -28.72
CA ARG A 61 -12.21 -17.28 -29.28
C ARG A 61 -12.20 -17.64 -30.76
N LEU A 62 -11.22 -17.12 -31.51
CA LEU A 62 -11.00 -17.44 -32.92
C LEU A 62 -10.26 -18.78 -33.13
N LYS A 63 -9.97 -19.53 -32.06
CA LYS A 63 -9.24 -20.80 -32.09
C LYS A 63 -7.90 -20.69 -32.81
N HIS A 64 -7.19 -19.57 -32.60
CA HIS A 64 -5.89 -19.36 -33.22
C HIS A 64 -4.90 -20.46 -32.75
N PRO A 65 -4.17 -21.11 -33.67
CA PRO A 65 -3.33 -22.28 -33.35
C PRO A 65 -2.20 -21.98 -32.37
N GLN A 66 -1.82 -20.71 -32.23
CA GLN A 66 -0.78 -20.25 -31.29
C GLN A 66 -1.34 -19.52 -30.06
N ALA A 67 -2.67 -19.50 -29.85
CA ALA A 67 -3.28 -18.71 -28.77
C ALA A 67 -2.75 -19.09 -27.38
N GLU A 68 -2.48 -20.37 -27.12
CA GLU A 68 -1.98 -20.85 -25.84
C GLU A 68 -0.54 -20.39 -25.55
N GLU A 69 0.32 -20.35 -26.57
CA GLU A 69 1.70 -19.87 -26.42
C GLU A 69 1.72 -18.36 -26.20
N ILE A 70 0.93 -17.61 -26.99
CA ILE A 70 0.76 -16.17 -26.82
C ILE A 70 0.22 -15.83 -25.42
N GLU A 71 -0.73 -16.62 -24.89
CA GLU A 71 -1.25 -16.45 -23.54
C GLU A 71 -0.16 -16.65 -22.47
N LYS A 72 0.74 -17.62 -22.66
CA LYS A 72 1.88 -17.83 -21.74
C LYS A 72 2.84 -16.65 -21.80
N ASP A 73 3.18 -16.17 -22.99
CA ASP A 73 4.12 -15.07 -23.17
C ASP A 73 3.59 -13.78 -22.52
N ILE A 74 2.30 -13.47 -22.69
CA ILE A 74 1.68 -12.29 -22.06
C ILE A 74 1.58 -12.43 -20.54
N LYS A 75 1.39 -13.64 -20.01
CA LYS A 75 1.45 -13.89 -18.56
C LYS A 75 2.85 -13.67 -18.00
N GLN A 76 3.90 -14.11 -18.70
CA GLN A 76 5.28 -13.84 -18.30
C GLN A 76 5.59 -12.35 -18.33
N LEU A 77 5.08 -11.64 -19.34
CA LEU A 77 5.20 -10.20 -19.43
C LEU A 77 4.48 -9.49 -18.27
N HIS A 78 3.30 -9.94 -17.89
CA HIS A 78 2.55 -9.43 -16.74
C HIS A 78 3.29 -9.62 -15.41
N GLU A 79 3.88 -10.80 -15.20
CA GLU A 79 4.66 -11.09 -14.01
C GLU A 79 5.88 -10.16 -13.91
N ARG A 80 6.59 -9.93 -15.01
CA ARG A 80 7.71 -8.99 -15.07
C ARG A 80 7.29 -7.55 -14.77
N VAL A 81 6.23 -7.03 -15.39
CA VAL A 81 5.71 -5.68 -15.08
C VAL A 81 5.31 -5.56 -13.60
N THR A 82 4.69 -6.61 -13.05
CA THR A 82 4.28 -6.63 -11.64
C THR A 82 5.48 -6.58 -10.70
N GLN A 83 6.56 -7.31 -11.03
CA GLN A 83 7.83 -7.27 -10.30
C GLN A 83 8.45 -5.87 -10.34
N GLU A 84 8.50 -5.22 -11.50
CA GLU A 84 9.00 -3.84 -11.63
C GLU A 84 8.16 -2.84 -10.83
N CYS A 85 6.83 -3.00 -10.81
CA CYS A 85 5.95 -2.20 -9.95
C CYS A 85 6.24 -2.40 -8.46
N ALA A 86 6.54 -3.63 -8.04
CA ALA A 86 6.92 -3.92 -6.66
C ALA A 86 8.27 -3.27 -6.30
N GLU A 87 9.23 -3.30 -7.21
CA GLU A 87 10.54 -2.67 -7.04
C GLU A 87 10.46 -1.13 -7.01
N TYR A 88 9.63 -0.54 -7.87
CA TYR A 88 9.31 0.88 -7.86
C TYR A 88 8.71 1.32 -6.52
N ARG A 89 7.71 0.59 -6.02
CA ARG A 89 7.13 0.85 -4.68
C ARG A 89 8.18 0.68 -3.59
N ALA A 90 8.96 -0.41 -3.61
CA ALA A 90 9.98 -0.64 -2.60
C ALA A 90 11.06 0.45 -2.55
N LEU A 91 11.33 1.15 -3.66
CA LEU A 91 12.33 2.21 -3.72
C LEU A 91 11.75 3.58 -3.36
N TYR A 92 10.62 3.95 -3.96
CA TYR A 92 10.07 5.30 -3.79
C TYR A 92 9.02 5.41 -2.68
N GLU A 93 8.26 4.35 -2.41
CA GLU A 93 7.25 4.34 -1.33
C GLU A 93 7.89 4.23 0.05
N LYS A 94 9.02 3.51 0.16
CA LYS A 94 9.83 3.49 1.40
C LYS A 94 10.41 4.85 1.80
N MET A 95 10.51 5.80 0.86
CA MET A 95 10.95 7.17 1.15
C MET A 95 9.79 8.15 1.37
N ALA A 96 8.54 7.75 1.07
CA ALA A 96 7.34 8.56 1.28
C ALA A 96 6.79 8.46 2.71
N LEU A 97 7.27 7.50 3.51
CA LEU A 97 6.92 7.35 4.93
C LEU A 97 8.12 7.72 5.82
N PRO A 98 8.00 8.74 6.69
CA PRO A 98 8.93 8.91 7.81
C PRO A 98 8.78 7.70 8.75
N PRO A 99 9.87 7.09 9.24
CA PRO A 99 9.76 6.04 10.23
C PRO A 99 9.38 6.67 11.58
N ASP A 100 8.28 6.18 12.14
CA ASP A 100 7.85 6.31 13.53
C ASP A 100 7.74 7.71 14.17
N GLY A 101 6.48 8.12 14.38
CA GLY A 101 5.97 8.26 15.74
C GLY A 101 6.60 9.33 16.63
N ARG A 102 6.24 10.59 16.40
CA ARG A 102 5.98 11.52 17.52
C ARG A 102 4.77 12.39 17.20
N LEU A 103 3.74 12.22 18.03
CA LEU A 103 2.71 13.22 18.31
C LEU A 103 3.38 14.58 18.53
N GLY A 104 3.37 15.41 17.49
CA GLY A 104 3.70 16.82 17.59
C GLY A 104 2.47 17.55 18.07
N THR A 105 2.41 17.86 19.36
CA THR A 105 1.53 18.91 19.87
C THR A 105 1.73 20.17 19.06
N CYS A 106 0.64 20.73 18.56
CA CYS A 106 0.60 21.97 17.82
C CYS A 106 1.33 23.10 18.58
N ALA A 107 2.29 23.74 17.91
CA ALA A 107 2.62 25.14 18.16
C ALA A 107 2.94 25.80 16.82
N ARG A 108 2.00 26.67 16.42
CA ARG A 108 2.03 27.57 15.28
C ARG A 108 3.03 28.70 15.51
N ALA A 109 3.47 29.31 14.41
CA ALA A 109 4.12 30.63 14.28
C ALA A 109 5.57 30.71 14.78
N GLU A 110 6.52 31.42 14.17
CA GLU A 110 6.55 32.38 13.06
C GLU A 110 8.06 32.63 12.77
N THR A 111 8.41 32.74 11.48
CA THR A 111 9.14 33.88 10.89
C THR A 111 10.51 34.32 11.45
N GLU A 112 11.46 34.41 10.50
CA GLU A 112 12.61 35.32 10.43
C GLU A 112 13.88 35.12 11.30
N ALA A 113 14.99 35.10 10.55
CA ALA A 113 16.25 35.80 10.79
C ALA A 113 17.15 35.42 11.99
N GLY A 114 18.42 35.18 11.66
CA GLY A 114 19.53 35.74 12.44
C GLY A 114 20.25 34.79 13.40
N LEU A 115 21.43 34.35 12.96
CA LEU A 115 22.69 34.34 13.71
C LEU A 115 22.58 34.43 15.27
N ARG A 116 22.98 33.37 15.99
CA ARG A 116 24.01 33.40 17.07
C ARG A 116 24.09 32.09 17.86
N ARG A 117 25.34 31.70 18.18
CA ARG A 117 25.77 30.66 19.15
C ARG A 117 25.12 30.82 20.53
N PRO A 118 25.17 29.75 21.35
CA PRO A 118 25.87 29.83 22.65
C PRO A 118 26.80 28.61 22.85
N VAL A 119 28.08 28.75 23.22
CA VAL A 119 28.70 29.13 24.51
C VAL A 119 28.43 28.12 25.64
N ARG A 120 29.51 27.48 26.08
CA ARG A 120 29.66 26.61 27.27
C ARG A 120 29.70 27.44 28.58
N ALA A 121 29.24 26.85 29.66
CA ALA A 121 29.76 26.90 31.05
C ALA A 121 29.16 25.66 31.77
N GLY A 122 29.88 24.75 32.46
CA GLY A 122 30.76 24.96 33.62
C GLY A 122 29.91 25.35 34.83
N HIS A 123 29.84 24.68 36.00
CA HIS A 123 30.78 23.82 36.72
C HIS A 123 30.06 23.23 37.97
N GLY A 124 30.66 22.16 38.53
CA GLY A 124 30.72 21.89 39.98
C GLY A 124 29.60 21.00 40.54
N GLY A 125 29.85 20.02 41.40
CA GLY A 125 31.08 19.52 42.01
C GLY A 125 30.72 18.53 43.14
N ALA A 126 31.51 17.44 43.21
CA ALA A 126 31.98 16.69 44.39
C ALA A 126 31.03 16.29 45.55
N GLY A 127 31.12 15.00 45.91
CA GLY A 127 30.76 14.49 47.24
C GLY A 127 30.91 12.96 47.33
N ALA A 128 31.99 12.49 47.94
CA ALA A 128 32.24 11.07 48.23
C ALA A 128 31.85 10.74 49.68
N ALA A 129 31.26 9.56 49.93
CA ALA A 129 31.39 8.81 51.20
C ALA A 129 30.75 7.39 51.12
N ASP A 130 31.64 6.40 51.15
CA ASP A 130 31.62 5.09 51.84
C ASP A 130 30.33 4.55 52.52
N ARG A 131 29.94 3.31 52.18
CA ARG A 131 29.82 2.20 53.16
C ARG A 131 29.62 0.83 52.52
N ARG A 132 30.46 -0.10 53.00
CA ARG A 132 30.48 -1.56 52.80
C ARG A 132 29.30 -2.25 53.49
N ALA A 133 28.67 -3.23 52.83
CA ALA A 133 28.00 -4.36 53.48
C ALA A 133 27.98 -5.58 52.55
N GLN A 134 28.36 -6.72 53.11
CA GLN A 134 28.47 -8.04 52.48
C GLN A 134 27.13 -8.78 52.55
N HIS A 135 26.88 -9.69 51.59
CA HIS A 135 26.56 -11.13 51.77
C HIS A 135 25.62 -11.68 50.68
N THR A 136 26.08 -12.77 50.03
CA THR A 136 25.40 -14.01 49.55
C THR A 136 24.11 -13.86 48.72
N ALA A 137 23.76 -14.63 47.70
CA ALA A 137 24.16 -15.82 46.94
C ALA A 137 23.17 -15.77 45.72
N GLU A 138 23.28 -16.39 44.55
CA GLU A 138 23.46 -17.79 44.23
C GLU A 138 23.21 -17.90 42.70
N GLY A 139 23.96 -18.77 41.99
CA GLY A 139 23.46 -19.47 40.78
C GLY A 139 23.64 -18.80 39.41
N ASP A 140 24.80 -18.99 38.77
CA ASP A 140 24.89 -18.98 37.31
C ASP A 140 25.75 -20.15 36.83
N ARG A 141 25.13 -21.13 36.17
CA ARG A 141 25.78 -22.35 35.67
C ARG A 141 26.00 -22.18 34.18
N GLY A 142 27.26 -21.87 33.84
CA GLY A 142 27.69 -21.52 32.49
C GLY A 142 27.40 -22.54 31.40
N LEU A 143 27.07 -21.99 30.24
CA LEU A 143 27.15 -22.61 28.93
C LEU A 143 28.62 -22.94 28.62
N ARG A 144 28.94 -24.24 28.56
CA ARG A 144 30.22 -24.72 28.04
C ARG A 144 30.03 -25.16 26.60
N ALA A 145 30.59 -24.36 25.70
CA ALA A 145 30.82 -24.72 24.31
C ALA A 145 31.74 -25.96 24.22
N ALA A 146 31.39 -26.91 23.36
CA ALA A 146 32.30 -27.92 22.87
C ALA A 146 31.95 -28.21 21.41
N ALA A 147 32.93 -27.95 20.55
CA ALA A 147 32.93 -28.20 19.12
C ALA A 147 32.90 -29.71 18.82
N ALA A 148 32.22 -30.07 17.73
CA ALA A 148 32.46 -31.31 16.99
C ALA A 148 31.99 -31.14 15.53
N GLU A 149 32.95 -30.98 14.63
CA GLU A 149 32.86 -31.27 13.20
C GLU A 149 33.31 -32.75 12.98
N PRO A 150 33.26 -33.33 11.77
CA PRO A 150 32.08 -33.73 10.99
C PRO A 150 32.15 -35.24 10.61
N CYS A 151 31.03 -35.89 10.30
CA CYS A 151 31.06 -37.22 9.65
C CYS A 151 30.02 -37.30 8.54
N GLY A 152 30.51 -37.47 7.31
CA GLY A 152 29.72 -37.62 6.11
C GLY A 152 29.10 -39.02 5.99
N ALA A 153 27.86 -39.05 5.50
CA ALA A 153 27.26 -40.18 4.82
C ALA A 153 26.22 -39.63 3.84
N GLY A 154 26.38 -39.97 2.55
CA GLY A 154 25.58 -39.43 1.46
C GLY A 154 24.11 -39.79 1.56
N CYS A 155 23.26 -38.78 1.41
CA CYS A 155 21.86 -38.95 1.03
C CYS A 155 21.67 -38.36 -0.36
N SER A 156 21.46 -39.23 -1.36
CA SER A 156 21.04 -38.83 -2.69
C SER A 156 19.63 -38.23 -2.58
N HIS A 157 19.52 -36.90 -2.51
CA HIS A 157 18.26 -36.20 -2.65
C HIS A 157 17.83 -36.27 -4.13
N HIS A 158 16.85 -37.13 -4.43
CA HIS A 158 15.99 -36.90 -5.58
C HIS A 158 15.12 -35.68 -5.29
N PRO A 159 15.12 -34.62 -6.12
CA PRO A 159 14.15 -33.54 -5.98
C PRO A 159 12.77 -34.08 -6.35
N GLU A 160 11.85 -34.10 -5.40
CA GLU A 160 10.44 -34.39 -5.69
C GLU A 160 9.89 -33.38 -6.70
N PRO A 161 9.05 -33.82 -7.66
CA PRO A 161 8.39 -32.91 -8.58
C PRO A 161 7.43 -32.01 -7.80
N ILE A 162 7.58 -30.69 -7.93
CA ILE A 162 6.65 -29.69 -7.39
C ILE A 162 5.23 -30.08 -7.83
N PRO A 163 4.29 -30.35 -6.90
CA PRO A 163 2.91 -30.65 -7.25
C PRO A 163 2.33 -29.46 -8.03
N ARG A 164 1.84 -29.70 -9.25
CA ARG A 164 1.15 -28.66 -10.01
C ARG A 164 -0.09 -28.23 -9.22
N PRO A 165 -0.33 -26.91 -9.03
CA PRO A 165 -1.49 -26.43 -8.29
C PRO A 165 -2.75 -27.00 -8.94
N THR A 166 -3.61 -27.59 -8.12
CA THR A 166 -4.82 -28.24 -8.59
C THR A 166 -5.77 -27.19 -9.19
N GLY A 167 -6.71 -27.59 -10.04
CA GLY A 167 -7.68 -26.67 -10.63
C GLY A 167 -8.46 -25.86 -9.58
N SER A 168 -8.62 -26.40 -8.37
CA SER A 168 -9.26 -25.73 -7.23
C SER A 168 -8.41 -24.57 -6.67
N ASP A 169 -7.08 -24.71 -6.65
CA ASP A 169 -6.15 -23.66 -6.17
C ASP A 169 -6.16 -22.44 -7.11
N ARG A 170 -6.27 -22.68 -8.42
CA ARG A 170 -6.36 -21.60 -9.43
C ARG A 170 -7.67 -20.82 -9.36
N VAL A 171 -8.78 -21.50 -9.11
CA VAL A 171 -10.10 -20.85 -8.99
C VAL A 171 -10.22 -20.10 -7.66
N ALA A 172 -9.70 -20.66 -6.57
CA ALA A 172 -9.63 -19.98 -5.26
C ALA A 172 -8.74 -18.73 -5.33
N ALA A 173 -7.58 -18.82 -6.00
CA ALA A 173 -6.70 -17.66 -6.24
C ALA A 173 -7.38 -16.56 -7.08
N GLY A 174 -8.20 -16.92 -8.06
CA GLY A 174 -8.98 -15.96 -8.85
C GLY A 174 -10.06 -15.23 -8.05
N GLY A 175 -10.75 -15.94 -7.15
CA GLY A 175 -11.74 -15.36 -6.23
C GLY A 175 -11.11 -14.37 -5.25
N LEU A 176 -9.98 -14.75 -4.63
CA LEU A 176 -9.24 -13.88 -3.73
C LEU A 176 -8.76 -12.60 -4.42
N TYR A 177 -8.14 -12.72 -5.60
CA TYR A 177 -7.63 -11.56 -6.34
C TYR A 177 -8.75 -10.56 -6.65
N THR A 178 -9.89 -11.07 -7.11
CA THR A 178 -11.06 -10.24 -7.44
C THR A 178 -11.58 -9.50 -6.21
N HIS A 179 -11.68 -10.18 -5.06
CA HIS A 179 -12.11 -9.56 -3.81
C HIS A 179 -11.12 -8.49 -3.33
N LEU A 180 -9.82 -8.81 -3.28
CA LEU A 180 -8.80 -7.84 -2.83
C LEU A 180 -8.77 -6.61 -3.74
N GLN A 181 -8.86 -6.81 -5.06
CA GLN A 181 -8.96 -5.71 -6.01
C GLN A 181 -10.22 -4.86 -5.78
N GLY A 182 -11.34 -5.50 -5.46
CA GLY A 182 -12.59 -4.83 -5.07
C GLY A 182 -12.41 -3.96 -3.82
N CYS A 183 -11.80 -4.50 -2.77
CA CYS A 183 -11.45 -3.77 -1.54
C CYS A 183 -10.56 -2.56 -1.84
N THR A 184 -9.48 -2.75 -2.61
CA THR A 184 -8.58 -1.63 -2.98
C THR A 184 -9.32 -0.55 -3.78
N ARG A 185 -10.19 -0.93 -4.73
CA ARG A 185 -10.98 0.03 -5.50
C ARG A 185 -11.91 0.83 -4.58
N GLN A 186 -12.62 0.18 -3.67
CA GLN A 186 -13.55 0.85 -2.77
C GLN A 186 -12.83 1.77 -1.79
N LEU A 187 -11.68 1.35 -1.25
CA LEU A 187 -10.82 2.20 -0.41
C LEU A 187 -10.38 3.47 -1.14
N ASN A 188 -9.98 3.37 -2.41
CA ASN A 188 -9.59 4.54 -3.21
C ASN A 188 -10.77 5.50 -3.44
N VAL A 189 -11.96 4.97 -3.73
CA VAL A 189 -13.17 5.79 -3.89
C VAL A 189 -13.48 6.55 -2.60
N LEU A 190 -13.44 5.87 -1.45
CA LEU A 190 -13.65 6.51 -0.15
C LEU A 190 -12.58 7.56 0.15
N ALA A 191 -11.31 7.26 -0.10
CA ALA A 191 -10.21 8.22 0.11
C ALA A 191 -10.35 9.48 -0.76
N GLU A 192 -10.77 9.33 -2.02
CA GLU A 192 -11.01 10.46 -2.93
C GLU A 192 -12.16 11.35 -2.44
N GLN A 193 -13.27 10.74 -1.98
CA GLN A 193 -14.41 11.49 -1.46
C GLN A 193 -14.11 12.17 -0.13
N GLN A 194 -13.44 11.48 0.80
CA GLN A 194 -12.97 12.09 2.04
C GLN A 194 -12.04 13.27 1.74
N ARG A 195 -11.11 13.13 0.78
CA ARG A 195 -10.22 14.21 0.34
C ARG A 195 -11.01 15.39 -0.23
N HIS A 196 -12.04 15.15 -1.03
CA HIS A 196 -12.90 16.21 -1.57
C HIS A 196 -13.57 17.00 -0.44
N ILE A 197 -14.17 16.31 0.54
CA ILE A 197 -14.81 16.93 1.70
C ILE A 197 -13.79 17.74 2.52
N LEU A 198 -12.61 17.17 2.78
CA LEU A 198 -11.58 17.83 3.60
C LEU A 198 -10.90 19.03 2.92
N GLN A 199 -10.83 19.06 1.59
CA GLN A 199 -10.27 20.17 0.83
C GLN A 199 -11.25 21.33 0.63
N GLN A 200 -12.52 21.08 0.90
CA GLN A 200 -13.55 22.08 0.75
C GLN A 200 -13.46 23.13 1.88
N ASP A 201 -13.72 24.38 1.53
CA ASP A 201 -13.90 25.42 2.54
C ASP A 201 -15.22 25.19 3.28
N TRP A 202 -15.16 25.13 4.61
CA TRP A 202 -16.29 24.99 5.52
C TRP A 202 -16.52 26.24 6.37
N SER A 203 -15.76 27.31 6.12
CA SER A 203 -15.86 28.57 6.86
C SER A 203 -17.04 29.42 6.41
N ASP A 204 -17.31 30.51 7.13
CA ASP A 204 -18.34 31.48 6.78
C ASP A 204 -18.10 32.17 5.42
N LEU A 205 -16.87 32.06 4.89
CA LEU A 205 -16.47 32.58 3.58
C LEU A 205 -16.78 31.62 2.43
N MET A 206 -17.45 30.50 2.68
CA MET A 206 -17.90 29.58 1.65
C MET A 206 -18.56 30.31 0.47
N ALA A 207 -17.96 30.14 -0.71
CA ALA A 207 -18.35 30.84 -1.93
C ALA A 207 -19.77 30.46 -2.41
N ASP A 208 -20.13 29.17 -2.38
CA ASP A 208 -21.46 28.70 -2.80
C ASP A 208 -22.02 27.57 -1.89
N PRO A 209 -22.61 27.92 -0.73
CA PRO A 209 -23.24 26.91 0.13
C PRO A 209 -24.45 26.22 -0.48
N ALA A 210 -25.20 26.89 -1.37
CA ALA A 210 -26.38 26.31 -2.00
C ALA A 210 -26.02 25.29 -3.08
N GLY A 211 -24.90 25.49 -3.78
CA GLY A 211 -24.29 24.50 -4.66
C GLY A 211 -23.84 23.27 -3.88
N VAL A 212 -23.04 23.47 -2.83
CA VAL A 212 -22.55 22.38 -1.97
C VAL A 212 -23.69 21.57 -1.36
N ARG A 213 -24.76 22.23 -0.88
CA ARG A 213 -25.95 21.53 -0.35
C ARG A 213 -26.58 20.63 -1.41
N ARG A 214 -26.74 21.13 -2.64
CA ARG A 214 -27.31 20.34 -3.75
C ARG A 214 -26.43 19.16 -4.13
N GLU A 215 -25.12 19.35 -4.17
CA GLU A 215 -24.16 18.28 -4.46
C GLU A 215 -24.22 17.18 -3.38
N TYR A 216 -24.24 17.57 -2.10
CA TYR A 216 -24.34 16.63 -1.00
C TYR A 216 -25.68 15.87 -0.99
N GLU A 217 -26.80 16.55 -1.25
CA GLU A 217 -28.12 15.89 -1.37
C GLU A 217 -28.19 14.92 -2.56
N HIS A 218 -27.61 15.29 -3.70
CA HIS A 218 -27.50 14.41 -4.86
C HIS A 218 -26.67 13.16 -4.51
N PHE A 219 -25.50 13.35 -3.88
CA PHE A 219 -24.65 12.26 -3.41
C PHE A 219 -25.42 11.33 -2.45
N LYS A 220 -26.12 11.89 -1.46
CA LYS A 220 -26.91 11.13 -0.48
C LYS A 220 -28.01 10.29 -1.15
N GLN A 221 -28.67 10.83 -2.18
CA GLN A 221 -29.79 10.16 -2.84
C GLN A 221 -29.36 9.09 -3.86
N HIS A 222 -28.22 9.29 -4.53
CA HIS A 222 -27.84 8.48 -5.70
C HIS A 222 -26.61 7.60 -5.48
N GLU A 223 -25.67 7.99 -4.63
CA GLU A 223 -24.37 7.34 -4.53
C GLU A 223 -24.16 6.64 -3.19
N LEU A 224 -24.61 7.23 -2.08
CA LEU A 224 -24.37 6.69 -0.74
C LEU A 224 -24.86 5.24 -0.58
N LEU A 225 -26.09 4.95 -1.03
CA LEU A 225 -26.65 3.59 -0.99
C LEU A 225 -25.88 2.61 -1.89
N SER A 226 -25.40 3.07 -3.05
CA SER A 226 -24.60 2.22 -3.95
C SER A 226 -23.26 1.87 -3.33
N GLN A 227 -22.65 2.80 -2.58
CA GLN A 227 -21.40 2.56 -1.88
C GLN A 227 -21.57 1.62 -0.70
N GLU A 228 -22.62 1.83 0.11
CA GLU A 228 -22.98 0.92 1.20
C GLU A 228 -23.18 -0.51 0.69
N GLN A 229 -23.91 -0.68 -0.42
CA GLN A 229 -24.08 -1.99 -1.05
C GLN A 229 -22.75 -2.61 -1.48
N SER A 230 -21.85 -1.82 -2.07
CA SER A 230 -20.53 -2.30 -2.48
C SER A 230 -19.66 -2.71 -1.29
N VAL A 231 -19.68 -1.94 -0.19
CA VAL A 231 -18.93 -2.25 1.03
C VAL A 231 -19.49 -3.53 1.65
N ASN A 232 -20.80 -3.64 1.81
CA ASN A 232 -21.46 -4.83 2.36
C ASN A 232 -21.18 -6.08 1.53
N GLN A 233 -21.24 -5.98 0.19
CA GLN A 233 -20.93 -7.12 -0.67
C GLN A 233 -19.47 -7.57 -0.53
N LEU A 234 -18.53 -6.64 -0.40
CA LEU A 234 -17.12 -6.98 -0.14
C LEU A 234 -16.97 -7.63 1.24
N GLU A 235 -17.66 -7.12 2.25
CA GLU A 235 -17.64 -7.74 3.58
C GLU A 235 -18.17 -9.18 3.55
N ASP A 236 -19.34 -9.41 2.92
CA ASP A 236 -19.95 -10.74 2.78
C ASP A 236 -19.04 -11.71 2.02
N ASP A 237 -18.41 -11.26 0.93
CA ASP A 237 -17.46 -12.06 0.15
C ASP A 237 -16.23 -12.43 0.98
N GLY A 238 -15.72 -11.49 1.76
CA GLY A 238 -14.61 -11.69 2.68
C GLY A 238 -14.95 -12.71 3.78
N GLU A 239 -16.11 -12.55 4.43
CA GLU A 239 -16.58 -13.47 5.47
C GLU A 239 -16.78 -14.89 4.92
N ARG A 240 -17.41 -15.02 3.75
CA ARG A 240 -17.54 -16.31 3.07
C ARG A 240 -16.19 -16.98 2.81
N MET A 241 -15.16 -16.24 2.39
CA MET A 241 -13.82 -16.81 2.19
C MET A 241 -13.15 -17.23 3.50
N VAL A 242 -13.38 -16.48 4.58
CA VAL A 242 -12.91 -16.83 5.93
C VAL A 242 -13.59 -18.12 6.41
N GLU A 243 -14.91 -18.24 6.24
CA GLU A 243 -15.69 -19.44 6.59
C GLU A 243 -15.22 -20.69 5.83
N LEU A 244 -14.89 -20.52 4.54
CA LEU A 244 -14.32 -21.57 3.70
C LEU A 244 -12.85 -21.91 4.05
N ARG A 245 -12.30 -21.28 5.10
CA ARG A 245 -10.92 -21.46 5.58
C ARG A 245 -9.89 -21.22 4.48
N HIS A 246 -10.05 -20.13 3.74
CA HIS A 246 -9.08 -19.73 2.74
C HIS A 246 -7.68 -19.55 3.37
N PRO A 247 -6.59 -20.06 2.75
CA PRO A 247 -5.24 -19.98 3.31
C PRO A 247 -4.74 -18.55 3.53
N ALA A 248 -5.32 -17.57 2.84
CA ALA A 248 -5.02 -16.14 2.96
C ALA A 248 -5.94 -15.38 3.94
N VAL A 249 -6.43 -16.03 4.99
CA VAL A 249 -7.35 -15.44 5.97
C VAL A 249 -6.85 -14.12 6.57
N GLY A 250 -5.56 -14.03 6.92
CA GLY A 250 -4.96 -12.84 7.52
C GLY A 250 -5.04 -11.60 6.62
N PRO A 251 -4.55 -11.67 5.36
CA PRO A 251 -4.70 -10.58 4.40
C PRO A 251 -6.16 -10.16 4.12
N ILE A 252 -7.09 -11.11 4.03
CA ILE A 252 -8.52 -10.83 3.82
C ILE A 252 -9.06 -10.00 4.99
N GLN A 253 -8.84 -10.47 6.22
CA GLN A 253 -9.31 -9.77 7.42
C GLN A 253 -8.70 -8.38 7.55
N ALA A 254 -7.41 -8.21 7.25
CA ALA A 254 -6.76 -6.91 7.26
C ALA A 254 -7.40 -5.91 6.26
N HIS A 255 -7.76 -6.37 5.07
CA HIS A 255 -8.45 -5.53 4.07
C HIS A 255 -9.88 -5.21 4.50
N GLN A 256 -10.60 -6.18 5.07
CA GLN A 256 -11.95 -5.95 5.61
C GLN A 256 -11.95 -4.94 6.76
N GLU A 257 -10.98 -5.03 7.69
CA GLU A 257 -10.87 -4.10 8.81
C GLU A 257 -10.50 -2.68 8.34
N ALA A 258 -9.59 -2.55 7.37
CA ALA A 258 -9.29 -1.27 6.73
C ALA A 258 -10.53 -0.68 6.04
N LEU A 259 -11.30 -1.49 5.30
CA LEU A 259 -12.51 -1.05 4.62
C LEU A 259 -13.58 -0.58 5.61
N LYS A 260 -13.80 -1.34 6.70
CA LYS A 260 -14.71 -0.97 7.80
C LYS A 260 -14.34 0.36 8.44
N MET A 261 -13.05 0.53 8.75
CA MET A 261 -12.53 1.74 9.37
C MET A 261 -12.74 2.95 8.45
N GLU A 262 -12.35 2.84 7.18
CA GLU A 262 -12.49 3.93 6.20
C GLU A 262 -13.95 4.26 5.90
N TRP A 263 -14.82 3.26 5.82
CA TRP A 263 -16.25 3.48 5.66
C TRP A 263 -16.85 4.24 6.86
N GLN A 264 -16.49 3.84 8.09
CA GLN A 264 -16.95 4.53 9.29
C GLN A 264 -16.44 5.98 9.37
N ASN A 265 -15.17 6.21 9.01
CA ASN A 265 -14.59 7.56 8.94
C ASN A 265 -15.33 8.43 7.92
N PHE A 266 -15.63 7.87 6.75
CA PHE A 266 -16.40 8.55 5.72
C PHE A 266 -17.81 8.92 6.19
N LEU A 267 -18.55 7.99 6.82
CA LEU A 267 -19.87 8.27 7.38
C LEU A 267 -19.83 9.38 8.43
N ASN A 268 -18.81 9.39 9.30
CA ASN A 268 -18.62 10.45 10.28
C ASN A 268 -18.42 11.81 9.60
N LEU A 269 -17.65 11.87 8.51
CA LEU A 269 -17.48 13.08 7.71
C LEU A 269 -18.80 13.53 7.06
N CYS A 270 -19.61 12.61 6.54
CA CYS A 270 -20.94 12.94 6.02
C CYS A 270 -21.85 13.56 7.08
N ILE A 271 -21.79 13.08 8.34
CA ILE A 271 -22.56 13.65 9.46
C ILE A 271 -22.08 15.07 9.79
N CYS A 272 -20.76 15.27 9.84
CA CYS A 272 -20.17 16.61 10.04
C CYS A 272 -20.60 17.58 8.93
N GLN A 273 -20.56 17.13 7.67
CA GLN A 273 -20.98 17.91 6.51
C GLN A 273 -22.46 18.31 6.57
N GLU A 274 -23.37 17.38 6.89
CA GLU A 274 -24.81 17.67 7.07
C GLU A 274 -25.02 18.70 8.18
N THR A 275 -24.35 18.54 9.32
CA THR A 275 -24.45 19.46 10.47
C THR A 275 -23.97 20.87 10.09
N GLN A 276 -22.82 20.96 9.40
CA GLN A 276 -22.27 22.25 9.00
C GLN A 276 -23.15 22.95 7.96
N LEU A 277 -23.67 22.21 6.98
CA LEU A 277 -24.60 22.77 5.99
C LEU A 277 -25.88 23.28 6.65
N GLN A 278 -26.40 22.57 7.65
CA GLN A 278 -27.56 23.02 8.43
C GLN A 278 -27.26 24.34 9.17
N HIS A 279 -26.10 24.44 9.83
CA HIS A 279 -25.72 25.68 10.53
C HIS A 279 -25.55 26.87 9.58
N VAL A 280 -24.97 26.66 8.40
CA VAL A 280 -24.80 27.72 7.38
C VAL A 280 -26.16 28.20 6.86
N GLU A 281 -27.13 27.29 6.70
CA GLU A 281 -28.50 27.66 6.34
C GLU A 281 -29.19 28.44 7.45
N ASP A 282 -29.05 28.01 8.70
CA ASP A 282 -29.68 28.65 9.86
C ASP A 282 -29.10 30.06 10.12
N TYR A 283 -27.79 30.26 9.93
CA TYR A 283 -27.15 31.58 10.08
C TYR A 283 -27.56 32.58 8.99
N ARG A 284 -27.96 32.08 7.80
CA ARG A 284 -28.36 32.92 6.66
C ARG A 284 -29.85 33.22 6.60
N ARG A 285 -30.67 32.57 7.44
CA ARG A 285 -32.09 32.88 7.63
C ARG A 285 -32.29 34.07 8.56
#